data_AF-A0A1R1BAR1-F1
#
_entry.id   AF-A0A1R1BAR1-F1
#
_cell.length_a   1.000
_cell.length_b   1.000
_cell.length_c   1.000
_cell.angle_alpha   90.00
_cell.angle_beta   90.00
_cell.angle_gamma   90.00
#
_symmetry.space_group_name_H-M   'P 1'
#
loop_
_entity.id
_entity.type
_entity.pdbx_description
1 polymer ?
#
loop_
_entity_poly.entity_id
_entity_poly.type
_entity_poly.pdbx_seq_one_letter_code
_entity_poly.pdbx_strand_id
1 'polypeptide(L)'
;MIVQKTEKEKHLQMVYKNNVVIARKGNKIIVVHSKRSIKPLLPFEISNEVLDQWKRRDTRIAETATPYNELFPLSVNQDKELFLVTDFNEIEFIED
;
A
#
# COMPACT_ATOMS: atom_id res chain seq x y z
N MET A 1 2.18 -0.16 27.91
CA MET A 1 1.90 -1.02 26.73
C MET A 1 0.48 -0.82 26.17
N ILE A 2 -0.07 0.41 26.15
CA ILE A 2 -1.44 0.66 25.65
C ILE A 2 -1.41 1.33 24.26
N VAL A 3 -0.45 2.23 24.04
CA VAL A 3 -0.30 3.02 22.79
C VAL A 3 -0.13 2.14 21.53
N GLN A 4 0.76 1.15 21.57
CA GLN A 4 1.02 0.25 20.44
C GLN A 4 -0.20 -0.58 20.02
N LYS A 5 -1.08 -0.91 20.97
CA LYS A 5 -2.29 -1.73 20.71
C LYS A 5 -3.31 -0.90 19.94
N THR A 6 -3.49 0.36 20.33
CA THR A 6 -4.37 1.32 19.66
C THR A 6 -3.93 1.64 18.23
N GLU A 7 -2.62 1.73 17.98
CA GLU A 7 -2.10 1.98 16.63
C GLU A 7 -2.30 0.79 15.70
N LYS A 8 -2.06 -0.43 16.19
CA LYS A 8 -2.31 -1.66 15.42
C LYS A 8 -3.78 -1.82 15.04
N GLU A 9 -4.69 -1.50 15.96
CA GLU A 9 -6.14 -1.54 15.69
C GLU A 9 -6.56 -0.48 14.66
N LYS A 10 -5.99 0.73 14.73
CA LYS A 10 -6.23 1.77 13.72
C LYS A 10 -5.71 1.36 12.34
N HIS A 11 -4.53 0.75 12.26
CA HIS A 11 -3.98 0.25 10.99
C HIS A 11 -4.81 -0.86 10.38
N LEU A 12 -5.27 -1.83 11.19
CA LEU A 12 -6.18 -2.87 10.74
C LEU A 12 -7.50 -2.27 10.22
N GLN A 13 -8.08 -1.31 10.94
CA GLN A 13 -9.30 -0.63 10.46
C GLN A 13 -9.07 0.10 9.13
N MET A 14 -7.90 0.72 8.93
CA MET A 14 -7.55 1.37 7.68
C MET A 14 -7.46 0.35 6.53
N VAL A 15 -6.83 -0.80 6.76
CA VAL A 15 -6.76 -1.90 5.79
C VAL A 15 -8.15 -2.45 5.47
N TYR A 16 -8.99 -2.74 6.48
CA TYR A 16 -10.32 -3.31 6.26
C TYR A 16 -11.31 -2.37 5.56
N LYS A 17 -11.18 -1.05 5.77
CA LYS A 17 -12.11 -0.06 5.22
C LYS A 17 -11.78 0.35 3.79
N ASN A 18 -10.52 0.20 3.37
CA ASN A 18 -10.03 0.68 2.09
C ASN A 18 -9.73 -0.45 1.12
N ASN A 19 -10.00 -0.23 -0.15
CA ASN A 19 -9.64 -1.16 -1.20
C ASN A 19 -8.12 -1.13 -1.45
N VAL A 20 -7.47 0.01 -1.22
CA VAL A 20 -6.03 0.17 -1.37
C VAL A 20 -5.50 1.04 -0.23
N VAL A 21 -4.34 0.66 0.32
CA VAL A 21 -3.60 1.50 1.27
C VAL A 21 -2.22 1.78 0.71
N ILE A 22 -1.84 3.05 0.81
CA ILE A 22 -0.59 3.58 0.28
C ILE A 22 0.18 4.26 1.40
N ALA A 23 1.45 3.91 1.54
CA ALA A 23 2.38 4.57 2.45
C ALA A 23 3.31 5.50 1.66
N ARG A 24 3.56 6.70 2.18
CA ARG A 24 4.58 7.60 1.64
C ARG A 24 5.88 7.49 2.41
N LYS A 25 7.00 7.31 1.71
CA LYS A 25 8.36 7.33 2.28
C LYS A 25 9.22 8.34 1.52
N GLY A 26 9.27 9.57 2.02
CA GLY A 26 9.88 10.68 1.28
C GLY A 26 9.13 10.92 -0.03
N ASN A 27 9.81 10.79 -1.17
CA ASN A 27 9.20 10.92 -2.49
C ASN A 27 8.64 9.61 -3.06
N LYS A 28 8.77 8.49 -2.35
CA LYS A 28 8.30 7.18 -2.80
C LYS A 28 6.85 6.95 -2.36
N ILE A 29 6.07 6.39 -3.26
CA ILE A 29 4.67 6.00 -3.05
C ILE A 29 4.64 4.49 -3.06
N ILE A 30 4.30 3.88 -1.92
CA ILE A 30 4.37 2.43 -1.75
C ILE A 30 2.96 1.90 -1.55
N VAL A 31 2.55 0.96 -2.38
CA VAL A 31 1.30 0.24 -2.20
C VAL A 31 1.56 -0.88 -1.20
N VAL A 32 0.85 -0.84 -0.08
CA VAL A 32 1.08 -1.74 1.06
C VAL A 32 -0.09 -2.69 1.28
N HIS A 33 -1.24 -2.35 0.73
CA HIS A 33 -2.41 -3.20 0.75
C HIS A 33 -3.24 -2.99 -0.52
N SER A 34 -3.77 -4.08 -1.05
CA SER A 34 -4.90 -4.07 -1.97
C SER A 34 -5.86 -5.17 -1.56
N LYS A 35 -7.16 -4.87 -1.60
CA LYS A 35 -8.23 -5.84 -1.38
C LYS A 35 -8.35 -6.82 -2.55
N ARG A 36 -8.01 -6.36 -3.76
CA ARG A 36 -7.97 -7.22 -4.95
C ARG A 36 -6.66 -7.97 -4.96
N SER A 37 -6.69 -9.21 -5.42
CA SER A 37 -5.48 -9.93 -5.77
C SER A 37 -4.83 -9.22 -6.94
N ILE A 38 -3.59 -8.78 -6.78
CA ILE A 38 -2.86 -8.05 -7.82
C ILE A 38 -1.47 -8.61 -8.02
N LYS A 39 -0.92 -8.42 -9.22
CA LYS A 39 0.52 -8.49 -9.48
C LYS A 39 1.00 -7.10 -9.88
N PRO A 40 2.19 -6.66 -9.46
CA PRO A 40 3.17 -7.39 -8.63
C PRO A 40 2.68 -7.65 -7.19
N LEU A 41 3.35 -8.59 -6.52
CA LEU A 41 3.05 -8.90 -5.12
C LEU A 41 3.38 -7.69 -4.24
N LEU A 42 2.50 -7.41 -3.27
CA LEU A 42 2.70 -6.35 -2.29
C LEU A 42 3.85 -6.69 -1.33
N PRO A 43 4.60 -5.69 -0.84
CA PRO A 43 4.55 -4.27 -1.20
C PRO A 43 5.29 -3.94 -2.52
N PHE A 44 4.90 -2.86 -3.19
CA PHE A 44 5.63 -2.34 -4.36
C PHE A 44 5.52 -0.81 -4.47
N GLU A 45 6.45 -0.19 -5.17
CA GLU A 45 6.47 1.26 -5.44
C GLU A 45 5.66 1.60 -6.69
N ILE A 46 5.00 2.76 -6.68
CA ILE A 46 4.28 3.30 -7.84
C ILE A 46 4.68 4.74 -8.12
N SER A 47 4.51 5.18 -9.36
CA SER A 47 4.61 6.60 -9.72
C SER A 47 3.37 7.39 -9.30
N ASN A 48 3.45 8.73 -9.34
CA ASN A 48 2.29 9.59 -9.09
C ASN A 48 1.20 9.38 -10.16
N GLU A 49 1.61 9.18 -11.40
CA GLU A 49 0.72 8.92 -12.53
C GLU A 49 -0.10 7.64 -12.32
N VAL A 50 0.54 6.58 -11.84
CA VAL A 50 -0.12 5.32 -11.48
C VAL A 50 -1.10 5.53 -10.32
N LEU A 51 -0.72 6.31 -9.31
CA LEU A 51 -1.60 6.67 -8.20
C LEU A 51 -2.85 7.42 -8.68
N ASP A 52 -2.69 8.41 -9.54
CA ASP A 52 -3.80 9.19 -10.08
C ASP A 52 -4.75 8.32 -10.91
N GLN A 53 -4.22 7.41 -11.72
CA GLN A 53 -5.04 6.44 -12.45
C GLN A 53 -5.78 5.49 -11.50
N TRP A 54 -5.12 5.04 -10.44
CA TRP A 54 -5.74 4.16 -9.46
C TRP A 54 -6.88 4.85 -8.73
N LYS A 55 -6.69 6.10 -8.30
CA LYS A 55 -7.74 6.92 -7.66
C LYS A 55 -8.96 7.16 -8.56
N ARG A 56 -8.77 7.16 -9.88
CA ARG A 56 -9.89 7.24 -10.84
C ARG A 56 -10.64 5.92 -10.97
N ARG A 57 -9.93 4.79 -10.86
CA ARG A 57 -10.52 3.45 -10.95
C ARG A 57 -11.20 3.00 -9.66
N ASP A 58 -10.62 3.34 -8.50
CA ASP A 58 -11.03 2.83 -7.20
C ASP A 58 -11.42 3.98 -6.25
N THR A 59 -12.57 3.83 -5.59
CA THR A 59 -13.18 4.87 -4.75
C THR A 59 -12.72 4.86 -3.30
N ARG A 60 -11.95 3.85 -2.86
CA ARG A 60 -11.51 3.71 -1.46
C ARG A 60 -10.01 3.48 -1.36
N ILE A 61 -9.26 4.53 -1.65
CA ILE A 61 -7.81 4.56 -1.48
C ILE A 61 -7.47 5.41 -0.25
N ALA A 62 -6.74 4.82 0.71
CA ALA A 62 -6.20 5.55 1.84
C ALA A 62 -4.69 5.80 1.67
N GLU A 63 -4.28 7.01 2.02
CA GLU A 63 -2.87 7.39 2.12
C GLU A 63 -2.50 7.54 3.60
N THR A 64 -1.32 7.02 3.97
CA THR A 64 -0.76 7.19 5.31
C THR A 64 0.67 7.73 5.23
N ALA A 65 0.97 8.64 6.16
CA ALA A 65 2.31 9.14 6.40
C ALA A 65 3.14 8.18 7.26
N THR A 66 2.50 7.19 7.89
CA THR A 66 3.19 6.13 8.62
C THR A 66 4.00 5.31 7.63
N PRO A 67 5.32 5.19 7.82
CA PRO A 67 6.14 4.46 6.88
C PRO A 67 5.80 2.97 6.90
N TYR A 68 5.92 2.32 5.74
CA TYR A 68 5.48 0.93 5.54
C TYR A 68 6.08 -0.07 6.53
N ASN A 69 7.34 0.10 6.92
CA ASN A 69 8.03 -0.72 7.91
C ASN A 69 7.40 -0.67 9.30
N GLU A 70 6.71 0.42 9.66
CA GLU A 70 5.95 0.52 10.90
C GLU A 70 4.54 -0.08 10.77
N LEU A 71 3.96 -0.03 9.56
CA LEU A 71 2.67 -0.64 9.27
C LEU A 71 2.76 -2.17 9.25
N PHE A 72 3.84 -2.72 8.70
CA PHE A 72 4.05 -4.17 8.51
C PHE A 72 5.46 -4.60 8.92
N PRO A 73 5.83 -4.48 10.21
CA PRO A 73 7.19 -4.76 10.69
C PRO A 73 7.63 -6.22 10.53
N LEU A 74 6.68 -7.14 10.38
CA LEU A 74 6.94 -8.59 10.24
C LEU A 74 7.08 -9.04 8.78
N SER A 75 6.77 -8.18 7.80
CA SER A 75 6.68 -8.56 6.38
C SER A 75 7.92 -8.18 5.56
N VAL A 76 8.97 -7.61 6.18
CA VAL A 76 10.03 -6.91 5.44
C VAL A 76 11.41 -7.20 5.99
N ASN A 77 12.26 -7.84 5.18
CA ASN A 77 13.71 -7.62 5.26
C ASN A 77 13.97 -6.19 4.76
N GLN A 78 14.48 -5.34 5.64
CA GLN A 78 14.52 -3.86 5.50
C GLN A 78 15.31 -3.32 4.29
N ASP A 79 15.98 -4.19 3.53
CA ASP A 79 16.93 -3.84 2.46
C ASP A 79 16.54 -4.34 1.06
N LYS A 80 15.31 -4.84 0.86
CA LYS A 80 14.87 -5.22 -0.50
C LYS A 80 14.37 -3.98 -1.26
N GLU A 81 14.99 -3.72 -2.41
CA GLU A 81 14.49 -2.79 -3.41
C GLU A 81 13.09 -3.22 -3.83
N LEU A 82 12.11 -2.34 -3.62
CA LEU A 82 10.72 -2.60 -3.99
C LEU A 82 10.60 -2.49 -5.52
N PHE A 83 9.81 -3.37 -6.11
CA PHE A 83 9.50 -3.28 -7.54
C PHE A 83 8.78 -1.96 -7.82
N LEU A 84 9.25 -1.20 -8.80
CA LEU A 84 8.63 0.06 -9.20
C LEU A 84 7.73 -0.17 -10.41
N VAL A 85 6.45 0.15 -10.25
CA VAL A 85 5.47 0.20 -11.34
C VAL A 85 5.35 1.64 -11.82
N THR A 86 5.55 1.85 -13.12
CA THR A 86 5.46 3.20 -13.72
C THR A 86 4.26 3.34 -14.65
N ASP A 87 3.71 2.24 -15.14
CA ASP A 87 2.49 2.18 -15.93
C ASP A 87 1.41 1.38 -15.18
N PHE A 88 0.20 1.94 -15.10
CA PHE A 88 -0.93 1.34 -14.40
C PHE A 88 -1.34 -0.01 -15.02
N ASN A 89 -1.08 -0.20 -16.32
CA ASN A 89 -1.38 -1.46 -17.02
C ASN A 89 -0.46 -2.61 -16.60
N GLU A 90 0.67 -2.33 -15.95
CA GLU A 90 1.54 -3.36 -15.37
C GLU A 90 0.92 -3.98 -14.10
N ILE A 91 -0.12 -3.34 -13.54
CA ILE A 91 -0.86 -3.88 -12.40
C ILE A 91 -1.93 -4.83 -12.94
N GLU A 92 -1.65 -6.13 -12.86
CA GLU A 92 -2.65 -7.16 -13.17
C GLU A 92 -3.61 -7.28 -11.99
N PHE A 93 -4.91 -7.16 -12.26
CA PHE A 93 -5.95 -7.39 -11.26
C PHE A 93 -6.54 -8.77 -11.51
N ILE A 94 -6.27 -9.69 -10.59
CA ILE A 94 -6.81 -11.04 -10.62
C ILE A 94 -8.17 -10.96 -9.93
N GLU A 95 -9.23 -11.01 -10.73
CA GLU A 95 -10.60 -11.12 -10.24
C GLU A 95 -10.90 -12.61 -9.96
N ASP A 96 -11.41 -12.89 -8.77
CA ASP A 96 -11.91 -14.22 -8.36
C ASP A 96 -13.41 -14.32 -8.69
#